data_AF-A0AAD5EIU3-F1
#
_entry.id   AF-A0AAD5EIU3-F1
#
_cell.length_a   1.000
_cell.length_b   1.000
_cell.length_c   1.000
_cell.angle_alpha   90.00
_cell.angle_beta   90.00
_cell.angle_gamma   90.00
#
_symmetry.space_group_name_H-M   'P 1'
#
loop_
_entity.id
_entity.type
_entity.pdbx_description
1 polymer ?
#
loop_
_entity_poly.entity_id
_entity_poly.type
_entity_poly.pdbx_seq_one_letter_code
_entity_poly.pdbx_strand_id
1 'polypeptide(L)'
;MKSVQYGVTPPVSEALPTQRELELNEALTDVLAREGMIESEKKAQLRKTVLFELDMIINEFVYAVTAKLTNSEQLARNTAAKLFTYGSYRLGAHTDESDIDTLCVCPQHITQKIFFHSLPPILQKHEGVQELTTVTSAFVPVIKMIFHGIHIDLIYARLWQPTVPANLDLSDERTMQQIDESCVRTANGPRTATEILSLVPNVETFCMALKCIKLWAKRRAIYSNAIGYFGGVAWAILVARVCQLYPNGCPATIISRFFRIFFTWSWPSPVVLKYLVKGRDAWDSKSNKHHIMPILTPAYPAMCSTHNVSYSTKKILLAELNRASKIVDTIILGTGSWQDLFMEHDFFKLYKYYIRVSFCSSEQNAHMAWCGRMESRLRKLITSLEVMPQILIAHPLCNRIDETYDDLSNDEIQDVAFNDTTPNEFSRYPSNNGHDLDHEKSLSHDKFYVTKYYIGLLPAHGTKIIDVDRQMKAFIRTEGYTFKSFDQRKMGFTAKLMRRSNLPGAVLEYSKEATTGLKRTRSQVGKY
;
A
#
# COMPACT_ATOMS: atom_id res chain seq x y z
N MET A 1 -36.63 14.46 -16.56
CA MET A 1 -35.80 14.23 -15.36
C MET A 1 -34.56 15.11 -15.47
N LYS A 2 -34.21 15.90 -14.45
CA LYS A 2 -32.95 16.68 -14.48
C LYS A 2 -31.78 15.68 -14.49
N SER A 3 -30.80 15.85 -15.38
CA SER A 3 -29.60 15.01 -15.35
C SER A 3 -28.91 15.20 -14.01
N VAL A 4 -28.57 14.11 -13.34
CA VAL A 4 -27.83 14.15 -12.08
C VAL A 4 -26.41 14.56 -12.42
N GLN A 5 -26.00 15.74 -11.98
CA GLN A 5 -24.62 16.21 -12.17
C GLN A 5 -23.71 15.50 -11.16
N TYR A 6 -22.71 14.78 -11.68
CA TYR A 6 -21.61 14.24 -10.88
C TYR A 6 -20.40 15.16 -10.94
N GLY A 7 -19.75 15.42 -9.81
CA GLY A 7 -18.54 16.24 -9.75
C GLY A 7 -18.78 17.74 -9.68
N VAL A 8 -17.67 18.49 -9.70
CA VAL A 8 -17.66 19.96 -9.59
C VAL A 8 -17.72 20.70 -10.93
N THR A 9 -17.74 19.97 -12.04
CA THR A 9 -17.85 20.52 -13.41
C THR A 9 -18.88 19.71 -14.20
N PRO A 10 -19.44 20.27 -15.29
CA PRO A 10 -20.19 19.49 -16.26
C PRO A 10 -19.35 18.34 -16.86
N PRO A 11 -20.00 17.28 -17.39
CA PRO A 11 -19.30 16.22 -18.11
C PRO A 11 -18.63 16.77 -19.38
N VAL A 12 -17.51 16.16 -19.78
CA VAL A 12 -16.81 16.50 -21.03
C VAL A 12 -17.51 15.86 -22.22
N SER A 13 -18.06 14.66 -22.03
CA SER A 13 -18.88 13.97 -23.04
C SER A 13 -19.87 13.04 -22.36
N GLU A 14 -21.11 13.05 -22.84
CA GLU A 14 -22.16 12.11 -22.45
C GLU A 14 -22.40 11.05 -23.53
N ALA A 15 -21.53 10.95 -24.53
CA ALA A 15 -21.64 9.95 -25.59
C ALA A 15 -21.60 8.52 -25.01
N LEU A 16 -22.46 7.66 -25.55
CA LEU A 16 -22.41 6.22 -25.30
C LEU A 16 -21.19 5.60 -25.98
N PRO A 17 -20.68 4.45 -25.49
CA PRO A 17 -19.55 3.78 -26.10
C PRO A 17 -19.88 3.33 -27.52
N THR A 18 -18.94 3.54 -28.44
CA THR A 18 -19.00 3.00 -29.79
C THR A 18 -18.78 1.49 -29.79
N GLN A 19 -19.19 0.79 -30.87
CA GLN A 19 -18.93 -0.64 -31.02
C GLN A 19 -17.44 -0.98 -30.86
N ARG A 20 -16.56 -0.13 -31.40
CA ARG A 20 -15.11 -0.29 -31.27
C ARG A 20 -14.63 -0.18 -29.82
N GLU A 21 -15.18 0.74 -29.04
CA GLU A 21 -14.84 0.87 -27.62
C GLU A 21 -15.35 -0.31 -26.79
N LEU A 22 -16.46 -0.91 -27.19
CA LEU A 22 -16.98 -2.14 -26.56
C LEU A 22 -16.05 -3.34 -26.85
N GLU A 23 -15.61 -3.53 -28.09
CA GLU A 23 -14.61 -4.55 -28.45
C GLU A 23 -13.30 -4.38 -27.65
N LEU A 24 -12.81 -3.14 -27.54
CA LEU A 24 -11.62 -2.84 -26.73
C LEU A 24 -11.85 -3.12 -25.25
N ASN A 25 -13.07 -2.94 -24.76
CA ASN A 25 -13.45 -3.24 -23.38
C ASN A 25 -13.51 -4.76 -23.10
N GLU A 26 -13.99 -5.56 -24.04
CA GLU A 26 -13.94 -7.02 -23.95
C GLU A 26 -12.48 -7.50 -23.89
N ALA A 27 -11.63 -7.03 -24.81
CA ALA A 27 -10.20 -7.36 -24.81
C ALA A 27 -9.49 -6.94 -23.51
N LEU A 28 -9.87 -5.80 -22.92
CA LEU A 28 -9.37 -5.37 -21.62
C LEU A 28 -9.79 -6.35 -20.52
N THR A 29 -11.06 -6.75 -20.51
CA THR A 29 -11.61 -7.65 -19.50
C THR A 29 -10.88 -8.99 -19.52
N ASP A 30 -10.61 -9.55 -20.70
CA ASP A 30 -9.86 -10.79 -20.88
C ASP A 30 -8.42 -10.68 -20.35
N VAL A 31 -7.75 -9.54 -20.58
CA VAL A 31 -6.40 -9.31 -20.06
C VAL A 31 -6.42 -9.19 -18.54
N LEU A 32 -7.36 -8.45 -17.97
CA LEU A 32 -7.50 -8.32 -16.51
C LEU A 32 -7.82 -9.67 -15.84
N ALA A 33 -8.63 -10.50 -16.48
CA ALA A 33 -8.89 -11.87 -16.02
C ALA A 33 -7.62 -12.72 -16.00
N ARG A 34 -6.83 -12.70 -17.09
CA ARG A 34 -5.56 -13.44 -17.20
C ARG A 34 -4.51 -12.96 -16.19
N GLU A 35 -4.51 -11.68 -15.86
CA GLU A 35 -3.63 -11.07 -14.86
C GLU A 35 -4.13 -11.27 -13.41
N GLY A 36 -5.20 -12.05 -13.20
CA GLY A 36 -5.74 -12.36 -11.86
C GLY A 36 -6.40 -11.17 -11.15
N MET A 37 -6.84 -10.17 -11.92
CA MET A 37 -7.45 -8.95 -11.36
C MET A 37 -8.95 -9.12 -11.09
N ILE A 38 -9.59 -10.16 -11.64
CA ILE A 38 -11.01 -10.49 -11.41
C ILE A 38 -11.08 -11.57 -10.34
N GLU A 39 -11.84 -11.31 -9.29
CA GLU A 39 -12.01 -12.26 -8.19
C GLU A 39 -12.87 -13.45 -8.65
N SER A 40 -12.51 -14.65 -8.21
CA SER A 40 -13.33 -15.84 -8.45
C SER A 40 -14.59 -15.86 -7.59
N GLU A 41 -15.70 -16.36 -8.12
CA GLU A 41 -16.98 -16.45 -7.38
C GLU A 41 -16.83 -17.23 -6.06
N LYS A 42 -16.01 -18.28 -6.06
CA LYS A 42 -15.69 -19.07 -4.86
C LYS A 42 -15.04 -18.20 -3.78
N LYS A 43 -14.07 -17.34 -4.14
CA LYS A 43 -13.39 -16.45 -3.19
C LYS A 43 -14.34 -15.34 -2.73
N ALA A 44 -15.16 -14.79 -3.64
CA ALA A 44 -16.20 -13.81 -3.29
C ALA A 44 -17.19 -14.35 -2.25
N GLN A 45 -17.67 -15.59 -2.44
CA GLN A 45 -18.56 -16.24 -1.48
C GLN A 45 -17.85 -16.53 -0.15
N LEU A 46 -16.60 -16.98 -0.18
CA LEU A 46 -15.81 -17.21 1.03
C LEU A 46 -15.62 -15.91 1.84
N ARG A 47 -15.38 -14.76 1.20
CA ARG A 47 -15.29 -13.46 1.88
C ARG A 47 -16.59 -13.07 2.57
N LYS A 48 -17.75 -13.35 1.94
CA LYS A 48 -19.07 -13.11 2.56
C LYS A 48 -19.26 -13.99 3.80
N THR A 49 -18.91 -15.28 3.72
CA THR A 49 -18.96 -16.20 4.85
C THR A 49 -18.06 -15.74 6.00
N VAL A 50 -16.81 -15.40 5.69
CA VAL A 50 -15.84 -14.90 6.69
C VAL A 50 -16.33 -13.62 7.37
N LEU A 51 -16.88 -12.66 6.63
CA LEU A 51 -17.41 -11.44 7.21
C LEU A 51 -18.64 -11.70 8.10
N PHE A 52 -19.48 -12.65 7.72
CA PHE A 52 -20.64 -13.06 8.52
C PHE A 52 -20.21 -13.75 9.82
N GLU A 53 -19.30 -14.72 9.76
CA GLU A 53 -18.76 -15.39 10.96
C GLU A 53 -18.02 -14.40 11.88
N LEU A 54 -17.23 -13.49 11.31
CA LEU A 54 -16.55 -12.45 12.08
C LEU A 54 -17.55 -11.52 12.79
N ASP A 55 -18.63 -11.12 12.12
CA ASP A 55 -19.70 -10.31 12.71
C ASP A 55 -20.37 -11.04 13.88
N MET A 56 -20.64 -12.34 13.74
CA MET A 56 -21.20 -13.16 14.82
C MET A 56 -20.28 -13.22 16.04
N ILE A 57 -19.00 -13.56 15.85
CA ILE A 57 -18.01 -13.67 16.95
C ILE A 57 -17.88 -12.33 17.69
N ILE A 58 -17.83 -11.22 16.94
CA ILE A 58 -17.73 -9.89 17.53
C ILE A 58 -18.99 -9.54 18.33
N ASN A 59 -20.17 -9.88 17.83
CA ASN A 59 -21.42 -9.59 18.53
C ASN A 59 -21.61 -10.47 19.78
N GLU A 60 -21.14 -11.72 19.78
CA GLU A 60 -21.05 -12.55 20.99
C GLU A 60 -20.09 -11.94 22.03
N PHE A 61 -18.94 -11.44 21.57
CA PHE A 61 -18.00 -10.70 22.42
C PHE A 61 -18.65 -9.45 23.04
N VAL A 62 -19.32 -8.63 22.23
CA VAL A 62 -20.00 -7.41 22.71
C VAL A 62 -21.10 -7.75 23.70
N TYR A 63 -21.87 -8.81 23.44
CA TYR A 63 -22.90 -9.31 24.35
C TYR A 63 -22.29 -9.66 25.72
N ALA A 64 -21.30 -10.55 25.73
CA ALA A 64 -20.70 -11.04 26.97
C ALA A 64 -20.05 -9.92 27.80
N VAL A 65 -19.38 -8.98 27.15
CA VAL A 65 -18.78 -7.83 27.82
C VAL A 65 -19.85 -6.86 28.32
N THR A 66 -20.90 -6.60 27.54
CA THR A 66 -21.99 -5.71 27.94
C THR A 66 -22.73 -6.26 29.16
N ALA A 67 -23.09 -7.55 29.16
CA ALA A 67 -23.73 -8.20 30.29
C ALA A 67 -22.87 -8.10 31.55
N LYS A 68 -21.55 -8.35 31.42
CA LYS A 68 -20.60 -8.29 32.54
C LYS A 68 -20.38 -6.89 33.10
N LEU A 69 -20.27 -5.87 32.25
CA LEU A 69 -19.97 -4.50 32.69
C LEU A 69 -21.20 -3.75 33.20
N THR A 70 -22.37 -4.05 32.67
CA THR A 70 -23.60 -3.30 32.96
C THR A 70 -24.57 -4.03 33.88
N ASN A 71 -24.33 -5.31 34.15
CA ASN A 71 -25.25 -6.21 34.87
C ASN A 71 -26.67 -6.20 34.27
N SER A 72 -26.81 -5.93 32.97
CA SER A 72 -28.10 -5.83 32.28
C SER A 72 -28.13 -6.74 31.06
N GLU A 73 -28.81 -7.88 31.21
CA GLU A 73 -29.05 -8.82 30.11
C GLU A 73 -29.88 -8.18 28.98
N GLN A 74 -30.85 -7.34 29.33
CA GLN A 74 -31.68 -6.62 28.37
C GLN A 74 -30.85 -5.65 27.52
N LEU A 75 -29.94 -4.91 28.15
CA LEU A 75 -29.03 -4.03 27.41
C LEU A 75 -28.09 -4.84 26.52
N ALA A 76 -27.54 -5.95 27.01
CA ALA A 76 -26.68 -6.83 26.24
C ALA A 76 -27.36 -7.35 24.97
N ARG A 77 -28.64 -7.79 25.06
CA ARG A 77 -29.43 -8.25 23.90
C ARG A 77 -29.70 -7.15 22.87
N ASN A 78 -29.82 -5.90 23.31
CA ASN A 78 -30.10 -4.75 22.46
C ASN A 78 -28.83 -4.04 21.96
N THR A 79 -27.65 -4.57 22.31
CA THR A 79 -26.36 -3.96 21.97
C THR A 79 -25.60 -4.87 21.01
N ALA A 80 -25.28 -4.32 19.84
CA ALA A 80 -24.43 -4.96 18.85
C ALA A 80 -23.25 -4.03 18.52
N ALA A 81 -22.17 -4.60 17.97
CA ALA A 81 -21.21 -3.84 17.19
C ALA A 81 -21.61 -3.90 15.70
N LYS A 82 -20.99 -3.03 14.90
CA LYS A 82 -21.21 -3.02 13.45
C LYS A 82 -19.89 -3.06 12.71
N LEU A 83 -19.78 -3.99 11.77
CA LEU A 83 -18.65 -4.08 10.85
C LEU A 83 -18.86 -3.21 9.62
N PHE A 84 -17.81 -2.47 9.25
CA PHE A 84 -17.72 -1.72 8.01
C PHE A 84 -16.48 -2.13 7.25
N THR A 85 -16.63 -2.48 5.97
CA THR A 85 -15.48 -2.71 5.10
C THR A 85 -15.02 -1.41 4.48
N TYR A 86 -13.71 -1.31 4.23
CA TYR A 86 -13.13 -0.20 3.50
C TYR A 86 -12.05 -0.69 2.53
N GLY A 87 -11.19 0.21 2.04
CA GLY A 87 -10.06 -0.15 1.20
C GLY A 87 -10.46 -0.73 -0.15
N SER A 88 -9.60 -1.58 -0.72
CA SER A 88 -9.83 -2.17 -2.04
C SER A 88 -11.07 -3.03 -2.12
N TYR A 89 -11.37 -3.78 -1.05
CA TYR A 89 -12.52 -4.67 -1.01
C TYR A 89 -13.82 -3.89 -1.11
N ARG A 90 -13.98 -2.83 -0.31
CA ARG A 90 -15.16 -1.97 -0.37
C ARG A 90 -15.31 -1.28 -1.72
N LEU A 91 -14.21 -0.85 -2.33
CA LEU A 91 -14.19 -0.19 -3.63
C LEU A 91 -14.38 -1.16 -4.82
N GLY A 92 -14.52 -2.48 -4.59
CA GLY A 92 -14.64 -3.47 -5.66
C GLY A 92 -13.38 -3.62 -6.53
N ALA A 93 -12.24 -3.12 -6.04
CA ALA A 93 -10.95 -3.12 -6.74
C ALA A 93 -9.92 -4.05 -6.07
N HIS A 94 -10.41 -5.09 -5.39
CA HIS A 94 -9.65 -6.20 -4.84
C HIS A 94 -9.46 -7.32 -5.86
N THR A 95 -8.48 -8.16 -5.56
CA THR A 95 -8.11 -9.41 -6.27
C THR A 95 -8.24 -10.59 -5.31
N ASP A 96 -8.05 -11.83 -5.79
CA ASP A 96 -8.12 -13.04 -4.95
C ASP A 96 -7.16 -12.97 -3.74
N GLU A 97 -5.98 -12.38 -3.93
CA GLU A 97 -4.93 -12.23 -2.90
C GLU A 97 -5.09 -11.00 -1.99
N SER A 98 -6.10 -10.15 -2.24
CA SER A 98 -6.28 -8.93 -1.44
C SER A 98 -6.77 -9.25 -0.03
N ASP A 99 -6.38 -8.43 0.93
CA ASP A 99 -6.92 -8.41 2.28
C ASP A 99 -8.34 -7.83 2.34
N ILE A 100 -9.01 -8.02 3.47
CA ILE A 100 -10.22 -7.28 3.84
C ILE A 100 -9.88 -6.32 4.98
N ASP A 101 -9.91 -5.05 4.62
CA ASP A 101 -9.91 -3.91 5.54
C ASP A 101 -11.27 -3.79 6.24
N THR A 102 -11.30 -3.97 7.57
CA THR A 102 -12.53 -3.98 8.38
C THR A 102 -12.43 -3.04 9.58
N LEU A 103 -13.46 -2.22 9.78
CA LEU A 103 -13.67 -1.38 10.94
C LEU A 103 -14.81 -1.96 11.78
N CYS A 104 -14.55 -2.22 13.06
CA CYS A 104 -15.56 -2.54 14.06
C CYS A 104 -15.94 -1.27 14.84
N VAL A 105 -17.21 -0.86 14.74
CA VAL A 105 -17.78 0.22 15.55
C VAL A 105 -18.48 -0.40 16.75
N CYS A 106 -18.00 -0.05 17.94
CA CYS A 106 -18.51 -0.55 19.22
C CYS A 106 -19.22 0.57 20.03
N PRO A 107 -20.12 0.21 20.96
CA PRO A 107 -20.76 1.15 21.87
C PRO A 107 -19.79 1.69 22.94
N GLN A 108 -20.21 2.72 23.67
CA GLN A 108 -19.33 3.53 24.53
C GLN A 108 -18.58 2.76 25.63
N HIS A 109 -19.20 1.70 26.19
CA HIS A 109 -18.64 0.91 27.30
C HIS A 109 -17.61 -0.12 26.84
N ILE A 110 -17.58 -0.47 25.56
CA ILE A 110 -16.51 -1.29 24.98
C ILE A 110 -15.36 -0.34 24.66
N THR A 111 -14.35 -0.29 25.51
CA THR A 111 -13.18 0.57 25.29
C THR A 111 -12.16 -0.10 24.37
N GLN A 112 -11.25 0.69 23.79
CA GLN A 112 -10.15 0.18 22.97
C GLN A 112 -9.33 -0.87 23.72
N LYS A 113 -9.02 -0.62 25.01
CA LYS A 113 -8.29 -1.58 25.85
C LYS A 113 -9.02 -2.91 25.97
N ILE A 114 -10.35 -2.88 26.15
CA ILE A 114 -11.17 -4.09 26.24
C ILE A 114 -11.16 -4.81 24.89
N PHE A 115 -11.38 -4.09 23.78
CA PHE A 115 -11.36 -4.66 22.43
C PHE A 115 -10.05 -5.40 22.15
N PHE A 116 -8.90 -4.74 22.30
CA PHE A 116 -7.59 -5.33 21.98
C PHE A 116 -7.08 -6.34 23.01
N HIS A 117 -7.66 -6.42 24.21
CA HIS A 117 -7.28 -7.41 25.22
C HIS A 117 -8.17 -8.65 25.20
N SER A 118 -9.49 -8.47 25.03
CA SER A 118 -10.48 -9.52 25.23
C SER A 118 -10.96 -10.18 23.94
N LEU A 119 -10.98 -9.47 22.80
CA LEU A 119 -11.40 -10.06 21.52
C LEU A 119 -10.36 -11.05 20.93
N PRO A 120 -9.04 -10.79 20.95
CA PRO A 120 -8.05 -11.69 20.34
C PRO A 120 -8.10 -13.14 20.87
N PRO A 121 -8.18 -13.39 22.19
CA PRO A 121 -8.30 -14.75 22.71
C PRO A 121 -9.61 -15.45 22.32
N ILE A 122 -10.68 -14.71 22.01
CA ILE A 122 -11.95 -15.26 21.53
C ILE A 122 -11.78 -15.68 20.07
N LEU A 123 -11.23 -14.79 19.23
CA LEU A 123 -10.94 -15.08 17.82
C LEU A 123 -10.00 -16.29 17.65
N GLN A 124 -8.95 -16.39 18.49
CA GLN A 124 -7.99 -17.50 18.45
C GLN A 124 -8.60 -18.87 18.76
N LYS A 125 -9.78 -18.94 19.41
CA LYS A 125 -10.47 -20.21 19.67
C LYS A 125 -11.24 -20.72 18.45
N HIS A 126 -11.51 -19.85 17.48
CA HIS A 126 -12.25 -20.23 16.28
C HIS A 126 -11.33 -21.01 15.33
N GLU A 127 -11.76 -22.18 14.88
CA GLU A 127 -10.95 -23.09 14.06
C GLU A 127 -10.48 -22.47 12.73
N GLY A 128 -11.25 -21.51 12.20
CA GLY A 128 -10.92 -20.79 10.97
C GLY A 128 -9.83 -19.73 11.11
N VAL A 129 -9.42 -19.35 12.33
CA VAL A 129 -8.50 -18.22 12.57
C VAL A 129 -7.06 -18.71 12.74
N GLN A 130 -6.16 -18.12 11.95
CA GLN A 130 -4.73 -18.41 11.92
C GLN A 130 -3.91 -17.11 11.95
N GLU A 131 -2.64 -17.20 12.35
CA GLU A 131 -1.68 -16.09 12.34
C GLU A 131 -2.17 -14.78 13.00
N LEU A 132 -3.01 -14.89 14.04
CA LEU A 132 -3.57 -13.72 14.70
C LEU A 132 -2.48 -12.95 15.46
N THR A 133 -2.31 -11.68 15.07
CA THR A 133 -1.35 -10.75 15.68
C THR A 133 -2.03 -9.43 16.03
N THR A 134 -1.70 -8.86 17.18
CA THR A 134 -2.22 -7.54 17.60
C THR A 134 -1.11 -6.51 17.59
N VAL A 135 -1.35 -5.37 16.95
CA VAL A 135 -0.39 -4.25 16.87
C VAL A 135 -1.03 -3.03 17.50
N THR A 136 -0.79 -2.84 18.79
CA THR A 136 -1.38 -1.74 19.58
C THR A 136 -0.50 -0.49 19.65
N SER A 137 0.78 -0.60 19.30
CA SER A 137 1.75 0.50 19.28
C SER A 137 1.72 1.35 17.99
N ALA A 138 0.95 0.92 16.99
CA ALA A 138 0.78 1.64 15.75
C ALA A 138 -0.08 2.90 15.92
N PHE A 139 0.03 3.83 14.97
CA PHE A 139 -0.79 5.05 14.95
C PHE A 139 -2.30 4.74 14.89
N VAL A 140 -2.67 3.67 14.18
CA VAL A 140 -4.01 3.07 14.23
C VAL A 140 -3.82 1.62 14.71
N PRO A 141 -4.21 1.30 15.95
CA PRO A 141 -4.17 -0.07 16.45
C PRO A 141 -4.97 -1.03 15.57
N VAL A 142 -4.43 -2.23 15.33
CA VAL A 142 -5.02 -3.21 14.41
C VAL A 142 -4.83 -4.65 14.91
N ILE A 143 -5.85 -5.48 14.72
CA ILE A 143 -5.78 -6.94 14.83
C ILE A 143 -5.64 -7.48 13.41
N LYS A 144 -4.56 -8.21 13.14
CA LYS A 144 -4.32 -8.87 11.85
C LYS A 144 -4.53 -10.36 12.02
N MET A 145 -5.22 -11.00 11.07
CA MET A 145 -5.44 -12.45 11.10
C MET A 145 -5.60 -13.01 9.69
N ILE A 146 -5.43 -14.32 9.57
CA ILE A 146 -5.88 -15.11 8.43
C ILE A 146 -7.13 -15.86 8.87
N PHE A 147 -8.29 -15.54 8.31
CA PHE A 147 -9.55 -16.22 8.62
C PHE A 147 -10.00 -17.01 7.39
N HIS A 148 -10.05 -18.34 7.50
CA HIS A 148 -10.35 -19.27 6.40
C HIS A 148 -9.49 -19.01 5.15
N GLY A 149 -8.20 -18.66 5.36
CA GLY A 149 -7.28 -18.32 4.27
C GLY A 149 -7.49 -16.94 3.64
N ILE A 150 -8.21 -16.03 4.31
CA ILE A 150 -8.35 -14.62 3.91
C ILE A 150 -7.68 -13.74 4.95
N HIS A 151 -6.77 -12.87 4.50
CA HIS A 151 -6.18 -11.85 5.36
C HIS A 151 -7.23 -10.79 5.75
N ILE A 152 -7.35 -10.51 7.05
CA ILE A 152 -8.23 -9.48 7.60
C ILE A 152 -7.41 -8.54 8.48
N ASP A 153 -7.55 -7.24 8.21
CA ASP A 153 -7.10 -6.17 9.08
C ASP A 153 -8.34 -5.60 9.79
N LEU A 154 -8.42 -5.79 11.11
CA LEU A 154 -9.54 -5.38 11.95
C LEU A 154 -9.14 -4.23 12.87
N ILE A 155 -9.71 -3.05 12.61
CA ILE A 155 -9.51 -1.83 13.40
C ILE A 155 -10.77 -1.49 14.21
N TYR A 156 -10.61 -0.64 15.21
CA TYR A 156 -11.63 -0.33 16.20
C TYR A 156 -12.02 1.16 16.17
N ALA A 157 -13.32 1.44 16.29
CA ALA A 157 -13.83 2.76 16.63
C ALA A 157 -14.90 2.68 17.72
N ARG A 158 -14.97 3.73 18.54
CA ARG A 158 -15.98 3.88 19.59
C ARG A 158 -17.02 4.90 19.22
N LEU A 159 -18.29 4.55 19.43
CA LEU A 159 -19.42 5.47 19.41
C LEU A 159 -19.79 5.87 20.85
N TRP A 160 -19.98 7.16 21.12
CA TRP A 160 -20.47 7.73 22.39
C TRP A 160 -21.99 7.51 22.57
N GLN A 161 -22.44 6.29 22.33
CA GLN A 161 -23.81 5.85 22.55
C GLN A 161 -23.81 4.51 23.31
N PRO A 162 -24.84 4.25 24.14
CA PRO A 162 -24.98 2.98 24.86
C PRO A 162 -25.18 1.79 23.91
N THR A 163 -25.76 2.01 22.73
CA THR A 163 -25.96 1.00 21.69
C THR A 163 -25.47 1.53 20.35
N VAL A 164 -25.14 0.64 19.41
CA VAL A 164 -24.82 1.02 18.03
C VAL A 164 -26.09 0.91 17.18
N PRO A 165 -26.56 2.00 16.55
CA PRO A 165 -27.76 1.95 15.70
C PRO A 165 -27.60 1.00 14.51
N ALA A 166 -28.62 0.18 14.22
CA ALA A 166 -28.60 -0.73 13.07
C ALA A 166 -28.41 0.03 11.74
N ASN A 167 -29.04 1.19 11.62
CA ASN A 167 -28.94 2.10 10.48
C ASN A 167 -27.76 3.10 10.58
N LEU A 168 -26.76 2.85 11.44
CA LEU A 168 -25.59 3.72 11.56
C LEU A 168 -24.95 3.97 10.18
N ASP A 169 -24.90 5.24 9.80
CA ASP A 169 -24.22 5.74 8.62
C ASP A 169 -23.05 6.61 9.03
N LEU A 170 -21.84 6.15 8.68
CA LEU A 170 -20.59 6.88 8.94
C LEU A 170 -20.45 8.12 8.05
N SER A 171 -21.22 8.23 6.96
CA SER A 171 -21.18 9.40 6.09
C SER A 171 -21.85 10.64 6.72
N ASP A 172 -22.79 10.43 7.65
CA ASP A 172 -23.48 11.51 8.37
C ASP A 172 -22.53 12.23 9.35
N GLU A 173 -22.45 13.56 9.25
CA GLU A 173 -21.66 14.40 10.14
C GLU A 173 -22.14 14.32 11.60
N ARG A 174 -23.43 14.06 11.84
CA ARG A 174 -23.97 13.87 13.20
C ARG A 174 -23.41 12.61 13.85
N THR A 175 -23.31 11.53 13.09
CA THR A 175 -22.63 10.30 13.53
C THR A 175 -21.19 10.59 13.91
N MET A 176 -20.49 11.41 13.12
CA MET A 176 -19.08 11.73 13.37
C MET A 176 -18.85 12.53 14.65
N GLN A 177 -19.79 13.39 15.04
CA GLN A 177 -19.74 14.10 16.34
C GLN A 177 -19.86 13.14 17.52
N GLN A 178 -20.41 11.94 17.30
CA GLN A 178 -20.59 10.91 18.31
C GLN A 178 -19.47 9.87 18.28
N ILE A 179 -18.58 9.89 17.30
CA ILE A 179 -17.38 9.04 17.31
C ILE A 179 -16.34 9.66 18.21
N ASP A 180 -15.68 8.82 19.01
CA ASP A 180 -14.53 9.23 19.82
C ASP A 180 -13.48 9.94 18.96
N GLU A 181 -13.02 11.11 19.41
CA GLU A 181 -12.07 11.95 18.67
C GLU A 181 -10.81 11.18 18.24
N SER A 182 -10.33 10.27 19.10
CA SER A 182 -9.21 9.37 18.80
C SER A 182 -9.48 8.41 17.63
N CYS A 183 -10.76 8.12 17.37
CA CYS A 183 -11.25 7.16 16.36
C CYS A 183 -11.75 7.82 15.08
N VAL A 184 -11.87 9.16 15.02
CA VAL A 184 -12.33 9.90 13.83
C VAL A 184 -11.48 9.56 12.60
N ARG A 185 -10.16 9.45 12.78
CA ARG A 185 -9.24 9.07 11.69
C ARG A 185 -9.48 7.65 11.19
N THR A 186 -9.75 6.73 12.09
CA THR A 186 -10.07 5.33 11.79
C THR A 186 -11.35 5.22 10.94
N ALA A 187 -12.35 6.05 11.24
CA ALA A 187 -13.61 6.08 10.49
C ALA A 187 -13.48 6.70 9.08
N ASN A 188 -12.44 7.50 8.80
CA ASN A 188 -12.29 8.16 7.50
C ASN A 188 -12.08 7.20 6.33
N GLY A 189 -11.52 6.01 6.56
CA GLY A 189 -11.35 4.98 5.53
C GLY A 189 -12.69 4.54 4.92
N PRO A 190 -13.61 3.95 5.72
CA PRO A 190 -14.96 3.60 5.27
C PRO A 190 -15.75 4.76 4.68
N ARG A 191 -15.64 5.96 5.28
CA ARG A 191 -16.33 7.17 4.79
C ARG A 191 -15.87 7.56 3.40
N THR A 192 -14.56 7.62 3.20
CA THR A 192 -13.96 7.96 1.91
C THR A 192 -14.38 6.97 0.83
N ALA A 193 -14.36 5.66 1.13
CA ALA A 193 -14.77 4.64 0.17
C ALA A 193 -16.25 4.77 -0.21
N THR A 194 -17.13 4.93 0.78
CA THR A 194 -18.58 5.11 0.55
C THR A 194 -18.86 6.38 -0.25
N GLU A 195 -18.20 7.49 0.08
CA GLU A 195 -18.38 8.73 -0.68
C GLU A 195 -17.90 8.61 -2.13
N ILE A 196 -16.75 7.98 -2.39
CA ILE A 196 -16.26 7.75 -3.76
C ILE A 196 -17.31 6.97 -4.57
N LEU A 197 -17.86 5.89 -4.01
CA LEU A 197 -18.88 5.07 -4.69
C LEU A 197 -20.18 5.84 -4.95
N SER A 198 -20.57 6.76 -4.07
CA SER A 198 -21.75 7.63 -4.27
C SER A 198 -21.53 8.73 -5.31
N LEU A 199 -20.27 9.04 -5.64
CA LEU A 199 -19.88 10.15 -6.52
C LEU A 199 -19.51 9.69 -7.94
N VAL A 200 -19.64 8.40 -8.26
CA VAL A 200 -19.45 7.85 -9.60
C VAL A 200 -20.78 7.49 -10.25
N PRO A 201 -20.95 7.75 -11.56
CA PRO A 201 -22.20 7.47 -12.27
C PRO A 201 -22.46 5.97 -12.51
N ASN A 202 -21.40 5.18 -12.67
CA ASN A 202 -21.47 3.74 -12.84
C ASN A 202 -20.36 3.06 -12.03
N VAL A 203 -20.77 2.30 -11.00
CA VAL A 203 -19.84 1.65 -10.05
C VAL A 203 -19.03 0.54 -10.73
N GLU A 204 -19.65 -0.26 -11.57
CA GLU A 204 -18.96 -1.38 -12.26
C GLU A 204 -17.84 -0.88 -13.18
N THR A 205 -18.14 0.16 -13.97
CA THR A 205 -17.17 0.83 -14.84
C THR A 205 -16.01 1.39 -14.03
N PHE A 206 -16.31 2.06 -12.92
CA PHE A 206 -15.30 2.58 -11.99
C PHE A 206 -14.41 1.46 -11.44
N CYS A 207 -15.00 0.36 -10.95
CA CYS A 207 -14.26 -0.77 -10.39
C CYS A 207 -13.30 -1.38 -11.42
N MET A 208 -13.77 -1.64 -12.64
CA MET A 208 -12.95 -2.22 -13.72
C MET A 208 -11.82 -1.29 -14.15
N ALA A 209 -12.10 0.00 -14.33
CA ALA A 209 -11.07 0.99 -14.64
C ALA A 209 -10.04 1.09 -13.50
N LEU A 210 -10.49 1.08 -12.23
CA LEU A 210 -9.59 1.15 -11.08
C LEU A 210 -8.70 -0.10 -10.97
N LYS A 211 -9.22 -1.30 -11.26
CA LYS A 211 -8.41 -2.52 -11.35
C LYS A 211 -7.29 -2.37 -12.39
N CYS A 212 -7.61 -1.92 -13.59
CA CYS A 212 -6.62 -1.66 -14.64
C CYS A 212 -5.54 -0.66 -14.20
N ILE A 213 -5.94 0.51 -13.67
CA ILE A 213 -4.99 1.55 -13.23
C ILE A 213 -4.11 1.03 -12.08
N LYS A 214 -4.66 0.25 -11.15
CA LYS A 214 -3.86 -0.35 -10.07
C LYS A 214 -2.84 -1.36 -10.59
N LEU A 215 -3.23 -2.23 -11.54
CA LEU A 215 -2.31 -3.18 -12.17
C LEU A 215 -1.18 -2.43 -12.88
N TRP A 216 -1.52 -1.45 -13.71
CA TRP A 216 -0.56 -0.58 -14.40
C TRP A 216 0.39 0.09 -13.41
N ALA A 217 -0.13 0.79 -12.40
CA ALA A 217 0.70 1.52 -11.44
C ALA A 217 1.65 0.60 -10.65
N LYS A 218 1.22 -0.63 -10.33
CA LYS A 218 2.07 -1.64 -9.70
C LYS A 218 3.16 -2.14 -10.65
N ARG A 219 2.82 -2.53 -11.88
CA ARG A 219 3.78 -3.00 -12.91
C ARG A 219 4.82 -1.93 -13.25
N ARG A 220 4.43 -0.65 -13.15
CA ARG A 220 5.31 0.51 -13.39
C ARG A 220 6.01 1.03 -12.12
N ALA A 221 5.88 0.35 -10.99
CA ALA A 221 6.45 0.74 -9.68
C ALA A 221 6.21 2.20 -9.28
N ILE A 222 4.98 2.67 -9.44
CA ILE A 222 4.50 4.00 -9.02
C ILE A 222 3.29 3.90 -8.07
N TYR A 223 3.19 2.79 -7.33
CA TYR A 223 2.12 2.52 -6.37
C TYR A 223 2.70 2.39 -4.95
N SER A 224 2.90 3.51 -4.25
CA SER A 224 3.20 3.54 -2.81
C SER A 224 3.16 4.98 -2.26
N ASN A 225 2.21 5.26 -1.37
CA ASN A 225 2.15 6.56 -0.68
C ASN A 225 3.32 6.78 0.29
N ALA A 226 3.86 5.71 0.88
CA ALA A 226 4.91 5.80 1.90
C ALA A 226 6.21 6.40 1.34
N ILE A 227 6.56 6.05 0.09
CA ILE A 227 7.78 6.52 -0.57
C ILE A 227 7.55 7.68 -1.56
N GLY A 228 6.34 8.25 -1.58
CA GLY A 228 6.05 9.49 -2.32
C GLY A 228 5.39 9.33 -3.69
N TYR A 229 4.80 8.18 -3.99
CA TYR A 229 3.87 8.01 -5.11
C TYR A 229 2.41 8.04 -4.65
N PHE A 230 1.49 7.67 -5.53
CA PHE A 230 0.06 7.59 -5.22
C PHE A 230 -0.27 6.26 -4.54
N GLY A 231 -1.03 6.33 -3.45
CA GLY A 231 -1.65 5.17 -2.81
C GLY A 231 -3.01 4.81 -3.45
N GLY A 232 -3.64 3.74 -2.96
CA GLY A 232 -4.90 3.23 -3.53
C GLY A 232 -6.04 4.24 -3.56
N VAL A 233 -6.21 5.04 -2.50
CA VAL A 233 -7.26 6.07 -2.43
C VAL A 233 -7.02 7.19 -3.45
N ALA A 234 -5.76 7.60 -3.66
CA ALA A 234 -5.42 8.62 -4.65
C ALA A 234 -5.77 8.14 -6.07
N TRP A 235 -5.38 6.90 -6.42
CA TRP A 235 -5.77 6.30 -7.70
C TRP A 235 -7.29 6.17 -7.87
N ALA A 236 -8.00 5.76 -6.80
CA ALA A 236 -9.47 5.69 -6.82
C ALA A 236 -10.11 7.05 -7.09
N ILE A 237 -9.64 8.13 -6.44
CA ILE A 237 -10.14 9.49 -6.67
C ILE A 237 -9.88 9.94 -8.11
N LEU A 238 -8.70 9.67 -8.66
CA LEU A 238 -8.38 10.02 -10.04
C LEU A 238 -9.30 9.30 -11.04
N VAL A 239 -9.52 7.99 -10.86
CA VAL A 239 -10.42 7.21 -11.72
C VAL A 239 -11.86 7.70 -11.58
N ALA A 240 -12.34 7.90 -10.34
CA ALA A 240 -13.67 8.43 -10.07
C ALA A 240 -13.88 9.78 -10.77
N ARG A 241 -12.88 10.67 -10.74
CA ARG A 241 -12.96 11.96 -11.43
C ARG A 241 -13.16 11.82 -12.94
N VAL A 242 -12.51 10.85 -13.58
CA VAL A 242 -12.70 10.59 -15.01
C VAL A 242 -14.10 10.02 -15.28
N CYS A 243 -14.60 9.13 -14.42
CA CYS A 243 -15.99 8.64 -14.51
C CYS A 243 -17.00 9.79 -14.43
N GLN A 244 -16.77 10.81 -13.59
CA GLN A 244 -17.64 12.00 -13.54
C GLN A 244 -17.62 12.80 -14.85
N LEU A 245 -16.48 12.84 -15.55
CA LEU A 245 -16.33 13.58 -16.80
C LEU A 245 -16.88 12.82 -18.02
N TYR A 246 -17.02 11.50 -17.92
CA TYR A 246 -17.53 10.60 -18.96
C TYR A 246 -18.55 9.62 -18.38
N PRO A 247 -19.74 10.08 -17.99
CA PRO A 247 -20.69 9.29 -17.21
C PRO A 247 -21.21 8.03 -17.89
N ASN A 248 -21.18 8.00 -19.22
CA ASN A 248 -21.66 6.88 -20.04
C ASN A 248 -20.51 6.06 -20.65
N GLY A 249 -19.24 6.38 -20.36
CA GLY A 249 -18.09 5.69 -20.94
C GLY A 249 -17.91 4.28 -20.37
N CYS A 250 -17.50 3.31 -21.21
CA CYS A 250 -17.07 1.99 -20.74
C CYS A 250 -15.67 2.05 -20.10
N PRO A 251 -15.21 1.01 -19.37
CA PRO A 251 -13.88 1.00 -18.75
C PRO A 251 -12.73 1.37 -19.71
N ALA A 252 -12.73 0.85 -20.94
CA ALA A 252 -11.74 1.19 -21.96
C ALA A 252 -11.70 2.70 -22.27
N THR A 253 -12.87 3.33 -22.44
CA THR A 253 -12.98 4.79 -22.64
C THR A 253 -12.46 5.55 -21.41
N ILE A 254 -12.82 5.13 -20.19
CA ILE A 254 -12.33 5.76 -18.95
C ILE A 254 -10.80 5.71 -18.88
N ILE A 255 -10.18 4.56 -19.16
CA ILE A 255 -8.71 4.39 -19.11
C ILE A 255 -8.02 5.25 -20.17
N SER A 256 -8.57 5.32 -21.38
CA SER A 256 -8.07 6.22 -22.44
C SER A 256 -8.05 7.68 -22.00
N ARG A 257 -9.15 8.16 -21.44
CA ARG A 257 -9.26 9.55 -21.00
C ARG A 257 -8.40 9.83 -19.78
N PHE A 258 -8.26 8.86 -18.88
CA PHE A 258 -7.48 8.96 -17.65
C PHE A 258 -6.06 9.45 -17.89
N PHE A 259 -5.29 8.77 -18.75
CA PHE A 259 -3.89 9.09 -18.95
C PHE A 259 -3.70 10.47 -19.56
N ARG A 260 -4.50 10.80 -20.59
CA ARG A 260 -4.44 12.10 -21.26
C ARG A 260 -4.81 13.25 -20.32
N ILE A 261 -5.84 13.07 -19.49
CA ILE A 261 -6.30 14.09 -18.54
C ILE A 261 -5.21 14.36 -17.51
N PHE A 262 -4.68 13.34 -16.84
CA PHE A 262 -3.76 13.56 -15.73
C PHE A 262 -2.33 13.88 -16.17
N PHE A 263 -1.94 13.50 -17.38
CA PHE A 263 -0.71 13.99 -18.00
C PHE A 263 -0.76 15.50 -18.29
N THR A 264 -1.89 16.00 -18.81
CA THR A 264 -2.06 17.43 -19.17
C THR A 264 -2.67 18.28 -18.05
N TRP A 265 -2.97 17.68 -16.89
CA TRP A 265 -3.55 18.36 -15.76
C TRP A 265 -2.64 19.48 -15.24
N SER A 266 -3.24 20.64 -14.96
CA SER A 266 -2.52 21.84 -14.53
C SER A 266 -2.10 21.78 -13.06
N TRP A 267 -1.25 20.82 -12.69
CA TRP A 267 -0.68 20.68 -11.35
C TRP A 267 0.05 21.98 -10.92
N PRO A 268 -0.19 22.52 -9.71
CA PRO A 268 -0.77 21.86 -8.52
C PRO A 268 -2.27 22.11 -8.32
N SER A 269 -3.06 22.38 -9.37
CA SER A 269 -4.53 22.47 -9.22
C SER A 269 -5.09 21.17 -8.63
N PRO A 270 -5.94 21.22 -7.58
CA PRO A 270 -6.37 20.02 -6.89
C PRO A 270 -7.39 19.22 -7.68
N VAL A 271 -7.29 17.90 -7.59
CA VAL A 271 -8.36 16.99 -8.06
C VAL A 271 -9.36 16.80 -6.92
N VAL A 272 -10.64 17.13 -7.19
CA VAL A 272 -11.76 17.03 -6.24
C VAL A 272 -12.95 16.32 -6.89
N LEU A 273 -13.69 15.54 -6.12
CA LEU A 273 -14.89 14.82 -6.58
C LEU A 273 -16.21 15.54 -6.25
N LYS A 274 -16.19 16.48 -5.30
CA LYS A 274 -17.35 17.27 -4.89
C LYS A 274 -16.90 18.63 -4.37
N TYR A 275 -17.84 19.56 -4.22
CA TYR A 275 -17.56 20.81 -3.53
C TYR A 275 -17.22 20.52 -2.06
N LEU A 276 -16.03 20.94 -1.65
CA LEU A 276 -15.51 20.63 -0.31
C LEU A 276 -16.12 21.57 0.72
N VAL A 277 -16.55 20.99 1.84
CA VAL A 277 -16.95 21.75 3.04
C VAL A 277 -15.69 22.37 3.65
N LYS A 278 -15.70 23.69 3.80
CA LYS A 278 -14.60 24.42 4.45
C LYS A 278 -14.71 24.24 5.97
N GLY A 279 -13.59 24.02 6.63
CA GLY A 279 -13.51 23.88 8.08
C GLY A 279 -12.08 24.05 8.57
N ARG A 280 -11.89 24.17 9.88
CA ARG A 280 -10.58 24.35 10.51
C ARG A 280 -9.62 23.20 10.17
N ASP A 281 -10.13 21.98 10.16
CA ASP A 281 -9.34 20.76 9.93
C ASP A 281 -9.35 20.30 8.47
N ALA A 282 -10.10 21.00 7.61
CA ALA A 282 -10.20 20.67 6.19
C ALA A 282 -9.02 21.26 5.41
N TRP A 283 -8.61 20.55 4.36
CA TRP A 283 -7.54 21.00 3.48
C TRP A 283 -7.86 22.36 2.84
N ASP A 284 -6.92 23.29 2.96
CA ASP A 284 -6.98 24.58 2.29
C ASP A 284 -5.69 24.85 1.50
N SER A 285 -5.81 25.55 0.38
CA SER A 285 -4.68 25.82 -0.53
C SER A 285 -3.67 26.83 0.03
N LYS A 286 -4.04 27.68 0.99
CA LYS A 286 -3.16 28.70 1.56
C LYS A 286 -2.17 28.10 2.55
N SER A 287 -2.61 27.16 3.38
CA SER A 287 -1.80 26.45 4.37
C SER A 287 -0.98 25.33 3.74
N ASN A 288 -1.45 24.76 2.62
CA ASN A 288 -0.86 23.58 1.98
C ASN A 288 -0.20 23.88 0.62
N LYS A 289 0.39 25.07 0.45
CA LYS A 289 1.05 25.51 -0.80
C LYS A 289 2.19 24.60 -1.28
N HIS A 290 2.74 23.79 -0.38
CA HIS A 290 3.84 22.86 -0.68
C HIS A 290 3.37 21.56 -1.34
N HIS A 291 2.06 21.28 -1.40
CA HIS A 291 1.55 20.08 -2.07
C HIS A 291 1.70 20.18 -3.59
N ILE A 292 2.43 19.23 -4.17
CA ILE A 292 2.88 19.27 -5.57
C ILE A 292 1.83 18.71 -6.55
N MET A 293 1.11 17.65 -6.16
CA MET A 293 0.03 17.01 -6.93
C MET A 293 -1.18 16.71 -6.05
N PRO A 294 -1.93 17.72 -5.56
CA PRO A 294 -2.96 17.51 -4.56
C PRO A 294 -4.19 16.74 -5.09
N ILE A 295 -4.50 15.62 -4.45
CA ILE A 295 -5.68 14.79 -4.70
C ILE A 295 -6.46 14.66 -3.40
N LEU A 296 -7.66 15.23 -3.36
CA LEU A 296 -8.37 15.48 -2.11
C LEU A 296 -9.46 14.43 -1.83
N THR A 297 -9.47 13.90 -0.61
CA THR A 297 -10.53 12.99 -0.17
C THR A 297 -11.88 13.74 -0.12
N PRO A 298 -12.98 13.10 -0.56
CA PRO A 298 -14.29 13.77 -0.60
C PRO A 298 -14.93 13.90 0.81
N ALA A 299 -14.64 12.97 1.72
CA ALA A 299 -15.21 12.96 3.07
C ALA A 299 -14.62 14.09 3.93
N TYR A 300 -15.48 14.73 4.73
CA TYR A 300 -15.07 15.78 5.68
C TYR A 300 -14.41 15.19 6.93
N PRO A 301 -13.29 15.74 7.42
CA PRO A 301 -12.52 16.83 6.82
C PRO A 301 -11.73 16.35 5.59
N ALA A 302 -11.83 17.11 4.49
CA ALA A 302 -11.11 16.78 3.27
C ALA A 302 -9.59 16.85 3.51
N MET A 303 -8.83 15.86 3.05
CA MET A 303 -7.38 15.79 3.23
C MET A 303 -6.67 15.52 1.91
N CYS A 304 -5.41 15.91 1.82
CA CYS A 304 -4.57 15.57 0.66
C CYS A 304 -4.03 14.14 0.79
N SER A 305 -4.50 13.25 -0.08
CA SER A 305 -4.07 11.84 -0.14
C SER A 305 -2.66 11.65 -0.73
N THR A 306 -2.05 12.73 -1.22
CA THR A 306 -0.76 12.73 -1.94
C THR A 306 0.24 13.75 -1.38
N HIS A 307 0.14 14.04 -0.09
CA HIS A 307 1.04 14.97 0.62
C HIS A 307 2.52 14.54 0.60
N ASN A 308 2.81 13.26 0.32
CA ASN A 308 4.19 12.74 0.26
C ASN A 308 4.85 12.87 -1.12
N VAL A 309 4.14 13.35 -2.14
CA VAL A 309 4.70 13.49 -3.49
C VAL A 309 5.82 14.53 -3.49
N SER A 310 6.97 14.16 -4.03
CA SER A 310 8.15 15.01 -4.18
C SER A 310 8.27 15.51 -5.63
N TYR A 311 9.22 16.42 -5.89
CA TYR A 311 9.47 16.88 -7.27
C TYR A 311 10.00 15.74 -8.15
N SER A 312 10.85 14.87 -7.59
CA SER A 312 11.35 13.68 -8.28
C SER A 312 10.21 12.72 -8.64
N THR A 313 9.35 12.36 -7.67
CA THR A 313 8.26 11.41 -7.93
C THR A 313 7.18 12.00 -8.83
N LYS A 314 6.90 13.31 -8.78
CA LYS A 314 6.05 13.99 -9.80
C LYS A 314 6.59 13.81 -11.21
N LYS A 315 7.88 14.02 -11.44
CA LYS A 315 8.47 13.86 -12.79
C LYS A 315 8.29 12.43 -13.31
N ILE A 316 8.46 11.44 -12.43
CA ILE A 316 8.29 10.01 -12.77
C ILE A 316 6.82 9.70 -13.06
N LEU A 317 5.90 10.16 -12.22
CA LEU A 317 4.45 10.02 -12.45
C LEU A 317 4.02 10.61 -13.79
N LEU A 318 4.47 11.83 -14.12
CA LEU A 318 4.15 12.46 -15.40
C LEU A 318 4.77 11.72 -16.60
N ALA A 319 5.99 11.19 -16.46
CA ALA A 319 6.63 10.40 -17.50
C ALA A 319 5.85 9.08 -17.78
N GLU A 320 5.43 8.38 -16.73
CA GLU A 320 4.64 7.16 -16.87
C GLU A 320 3.22 7.42 -17.38
N LEU A 321 2.56 8.50 -16.94
CA LEU A 321 1.26 8.93 -17.49
C LEU A 321 1.36 9.25 -19.00
N ASN A 322 2.43 9.93 -19.42
CA ASN A 322 2.69 10.23 -20.84
C ASN A 322 2.95 8.94 -21.64
N ARG A 323 3.80 8.04 -21.12
CA ARG A 323 4.08 6.74 -21.73
C ARG A 323 2.77 5.96 -21.93
N ALA A 324 1.96 5.86 -20.88
CA ALA A 324 0.70 5.16 -20.91
C ALA A 324 -0.31 5.80 -21.88
N SER A 325 -0.38 7.13 -21.94
CA SER A 325 -1.21 7.83 -22.93
C SER A 325 -0.87 7.41 -24.36
N LYS A 326 0.43 7.37 -24.71
CA LYS A 326 0.88 6.96 -26.05
C LYS A 326 0.54 5.50 -26.36
N ILE A 327 0.68 4.61 -25.39
CA ILE A 327 0.33 3.19 -25.56
C ILE A 327 -1.18 3.03 -25.74
N VAL A 328 -1.99 3.76 -24.97
CA VAL A 328 -3.45 3.67 -25.14
C VAL A 328 -3.88 4.27 -26.48
N ASP A 329 -3.21 5.30 -26.99
CA ASP A 329 -3.44 5.80 -28.35
C ASP A 329 -3.18 4.71 -29.41
N THR A 330 -2.12 3.91 -29.29
CA THR A 330 -1.87 2.79 -30.24
C THR A 330 -2.89 1.67 -30.12
N ILE A 331 -3.37 1.36 -28.91
CA ILE A 331 -4.45 0.39 -28.67
C ILE A 331 -5.74 0.84 -29.37
N ILE A 332 -6.11 2.11 -29.22
CA ILE A 332 -7.32 2.70 -29.83
C ILE A 332 -7.23 2.65 -31.36
N LEU A 333 -6.05 2.95 -31.91
CA LEU A 333 -5.79 2.86 -33.36
C LEU A 333 -5.71 1.42 -33.88
N GLY A 334 -5.74 0.41 -32.99
CA GLY A 334 -5.68 -1.01 -33.36
C GLY A 334 -4.27 -1.50 -33.72
N THR A 335 -3.23 -0.74 -33.39
CA THR A 335 -1.82 -1.10 -33.67
C THR A 335 -1.07 -1.59 -32.43
N GLY A 336 -1.73 -1.68 -31.27
CA GLY A 336 -1.17 -2.17 -30.02
C GLY A 336 -2.17 -3.02 -29.23
N SER A 337 -1.71 -3.53 -28.09
CA SER A 337 -2.49 -4.40 -27.20
C SER A 337 -2.51 -3.87 -25.77
N TRP A 338 -3.54 -4.25 -25.00
CA TRP A 338 -3.58 -3.92 -23.57
C TRP A 338 -2.40 -4.50 -22.77
N GLN A 339 -1.77 -5.58 -23.25
CA GLN A 339 -0.59 -6.15 -22.59
C GLN A 339 0.60 -5.16 -22.58
N ASP A 340 0.71 -4.32 -23.62
CA ASP A 340 1.79 -3.32 -23.73
C ASP A 340 1.73 -2.29 -22.60
N LEU A 341 0.54 -2.00 -22.09
CA LEU A 341 0.32 -1.11 -20.95
C LEU A 341 0.91 -1.70 -19.67
N PHE A 342 0.83 -3.02 -19.50
CA PHE A 342 1.21 -3.74 -18.29
C PHE A 342 2.65 -4.27 -18.29
N MET A 343 3.44 -3.94 -19.31
CA MET A 343 4.86 -4.26 -19.34
C MET A 343 5.58 -3.75 -18.08
N GLU A 344 6.38 -4.61 -17.47
CA GLU A 344 7.12 -4.31 -16.26
C GLU A 344 8.14 -3.17 -16.45
N HIS A 345 8.42 -2.47 -15.36
CA HIS A 345 9.43 -1.43 -15.36
C HIS A 345 10.84 -2.00 -15.55
N ASP A 346 11.72 -1.20 -16.13
CA ASP A 346 13.13 -1.50 -16.37
C ASP A 346 14.05 -0.72 -15.40
N PHE A 347 13.57 -0.44 -14.18
CA PHE A 347 14.22 0.41 -13.17
C PHE A 347 15.75 0.22 -13.03
N PHE A 348 16.24 -1.02 -12.95
CA PHE A 348 17.68 -1.33 -12.80
C PHE A 348 18.52 -1.13 -14.08
N LYS A 349 17.87 -0.80 -15.19
CA LYS A 349 18.50 -0.47 -16.48
C LYS A 349 18.49 1.04 -16.74
N LEU A 350 17.56 1.78 -16.14
CA LEU A 350 17.33 3.21 -16.40
C LEU A 350 18.46 4.15 -15.93
N TYR A 351 19.15 3.83 -14.84
CA TYR A 351 20.08 4.75 -14.20
C TYR A 351 21.52 4.23 -14.25
N LYS A 352 22.48 5.16 -14.25
CA LYS A 352 23.90 4.82 -14.13
C LYS A 352 24.32 4.61 -12.68
N TYR A 353 23.64 5.28 -11.75
CA TYR A 353 23.95 5.27 -10.32
C TYR A 353 22.69 4.93 -9.51
N TYR A 354 22.88 4.17 -8.44
CA TYR A 354 21.84 3.77 -7.51
C TYR A 354 22.33 3.95 -6.09
N ILE A 355 21.45 4.38 -5.19
CA ILE A 355 21.66 4.26 -3.75
C ILE A 355 20.91 3.01 -3.29
N ARG A 356 21.62 2.09 -2.66
CA ARG A 356 21.04 0.96 -1.94
C ARG A 356 20.94 1.31 -0.48
N VAL A 357 19.77 1.11 0.11
CA VAL A 357 19.53 1.25 1.56
C VAL A 357 19.18 -0.13 2.09
N SER A 358 20.07 -0.70 2.91
CA SER A 358 19.93 -2.06 3.43
C SER A 358 19.81 -2.03 4.94
N PHE A 359 18.92 -2.83 5.49
CA PHE A 359 18.91 -3.14 6.91
C PHE A 359 18.60 -4.60 7.16
N CYS A 360 19.02 -5.06 8.32
CA CYS A 360 18.93 -6.47 8.67
C CYS A 360 18.69 -6.68 10.16
N SER A 361 18.08 -7.81 10.51
CA SER A 361 17.83 -8.19 11.89
C SER A 361 17.78 -9.70 12.08
N SER A 362 18.22 -10.18 13.24
CA SER A 362 18.07 -11.58 13.67
C SER A 362 16.69 -11.89 14.27
N GLU A 363 15.80 -10.90 14.39
CA GLU A 363 14.47 -11.06 14.99
C GLU A 363 13.38 -10.62 13.99
N GLN A 364 12.53 -11.55 13.56
CA GLN A 364 11.52 -11.31 12.52
C GLN A 364 10.58 -10.13 12.86
N ASN A 365 10.07 -10.08 14.10
CA ASN A 365 9.15 -9.03 14.53
C ASN A 365 9.81 -7.66 14.56
N ALA A 366 11.06 -7.59 15.03
CA ALA A 366 11.86 -6.37 15.02
C ALA A 366 12.15 -5.92 13.57
N HIS A 367 12.51 -6.87 12.70
CA HIS A 367 12.75 -6.62 11.27
C HIS A 367 11.53 -6.02 10.59
N MET A 368 10.35 -6.63 10.76
CA MET A 368 9.11 -6.16 10.15
C MET A 368 8.68 -4.79 10.65
N ALA A 369 8.80 -4.53 11.96
CA ALA A 369 8.54 -3.21 12.53
C ALA A 369 9.51 -2.16 11.97
N TRP A 370 10.77 -2.54 11.76
CA TRP A 370 11.77 -1.64 11.20
C TRP A 370 11.56 -1.38 9.72
N CYS A 371 11.19 -2.40 8.92
CA CYS A 371 10.76 -2.27 7.54
C CYS A 371 9.69 -1.19 7.39
N GLY A 372 8.58 -1.32 8.14
CA GLY A 372 7.47 -0.39 8.07
C GLY A 372 7.86 1.04 8.45
N ARG A 373 8.72 1.19 9.47
CA ARG A 373 9.27 2.51 9.83
C ARG A 373 10.12 3.06 8.69
N MET A 374 11.09 2.31 8.17
CA MET A 374 12.03 2.77 7.16
C MET A 374 11.36 3.15 5.85
N GLU A 375 10.37 2.37 5.41
CA GLU A 375 9.59 2.66 4.19
C GLU A 375 8.96 4.07 4.25
N SER A 376 8.40 4.46 5.40
CA SER A 376 7.82 5.79 5.61
C SER A 376 8.84 6.94 5.69
N ARG A 377 10.13 6.61 5.88
CA ARG A 377 11.21 7.57 6.10
C ARG A 377 12.11 7.74 4.89
N LEU A 378 12.17 6.77 3.97
CA LEU A 378 12.93 6.88 2.71
C LEU A 378 12.63 8.17 1.96
N ARG A 379 11.38 8.66 2.01
CA ARG A 379 11.00 9.97 1.46
C ARG A 379 11.87 11.14 1.93
N LYS A 380 12.35 11.13 3.18
CA LYS A 380 13.24 12.18 3.70
C LYS A 380 14.58 12.18 2.98
N LEU A 381 15.14 10.99 2.71
CA LEU A 381 16.35 10.85 1.92
C LEU A 381 16.12 11.38 0.50
N ILE A 382 15.01 10.99 -0.15
CA ILE A 382 14.63 11.48 -1.49
C ILE A 382 14.55 13.00 -1.54
N THR A 383 13.84 13.62 -0.59
CA THR A 383 13.73 15.09 -0.51
C THR A 383 15.10 15.75 -0.26
N SER A 384 15.98 15.11 0.51
CA SER A 384 17.34 15.63 0.72
C SER A 384 18.24 15.51 -0.52
N LEU A 385 17.99 14.51 -1.37
CA LEU A 385 18.72 14.28 -2.61
C LEU A 385 18.23 15.21 -3.73
N GLU A 386 16.92 15.44 -3.84
CA GLU A 386 16.36 16.24 -4.94
C GLU A 386 16.69 17.75 -4.86
N VAL A 387 17.10 18.23 -3.68
CA VAL A 387 17.58 19.62 -3.50
C VAL A 387 19.06 19.77 -3.85
N MET A 388 19.78 18.67 -4.11
CA MET A 388 21.19 18.74 -4.49
C MET A 388 21.33 19.21 -5.94
N PRO A 389 22.17 20.23 -6.23
CA PRO A 389 22.39 20.69 -7.60
C PRO A 389 22.92 19.61 -8.56
N GLN A 390 23.58 18.58 -8.02
CA GLN A 390 24.15 17.46 -8.77
C GLN A 390 23.10 16.44 -9.23
N ILE A 391 21.88 16.48 -8.69
CA ILE A 391 20.85 15.45 -8.88
C ILE A 391 19.63 16.08 -9.54
N LEU A 392 19.25 15.55 -10.70
CA LEU A 392 18.05 15.98 -11.43
C LEU A 392 16.80 15.20 -10.97
N ILE A 393 16.97 13.91 -10.67
CA ILE A 393 15.91 13.01 -10.19
C ILE A 393 16.53 12.01 -9.19
N ALA A 394 15.87 11.84 -8.04
CA ALA A 394 16.04 10.69 -7.16
C ALA A 394 14.78 9.79 -7.26
N HIS A 395 14.88 8.67 -7.98
CA HIS A 395 13.78 7.76 -8.26
C HIS A 395 13.75 6.61 -7.24
N PRO A 396 12.84 6.61 -6.25
CA PRO A 396 12.68 5.46 -5.37
C PRO A 396 11.95 4.29 -6.06
N LEU A 397 12.46 3.07 -5.91
CA LEU A 397 11.71 1.87 -6.29
C LEU A 397 10.64 1.57 -5.24
N CYS A 398 9.39 1.32 -5.67
CA CYS A 398 8.29 0.91 -4.77
C CYS A 398 8.57 -0.43 -4.10
N ASN A 399 9.09 -1.38 -4.87
CA ASN A 399 9.32 -2.74 -4.42
C ASN A 399 10.61 -2.78 -3.58
N ARG A 400 10.52 -3.43 -2.42
CA ARG A 400 11.69 -3.82 -1.63
C ARG A 400 12.10 -5.24 -1.98
N ILE A 401 13.37 -5.55 -1.75
CA ILE A 401 13.90 -6.90 -1.88
C ILE A 401 14.10 -7.43 -0.47
N ASP A 402 13.33 -8.46 -0.11
CA ASP A 402 13.40 -9.14 1.17
C ASP A 402 14.12 -10.49 0.98
N GLU A 403 15.16 -10.72 1.75
CA GLU A 403 15.99 -11.93 1.73
C GLU A 403 16.02 -12.54 3.14
N THR A 404 16.08 -13.86 3.24
CA THR A 404 16.22 -14.58 4.52
C THR A 404 17.34 -15.58 4.38
N TYR A 405 18.20 -15.62 5.39
CA TYR A 405 19.38 -16.45 5.44
C TYR A 405 19.34 -17.32 6.70
N ASP A 406 19.77 -18.56 6.54
CA ASP A 406 19.94 -19.52 7.64
C ASP A 406 21.44 -19.66 7.92
N ASP A 407 21.80 -19.87 9.19
CA ASP A 407 23.14 -20.29 9.64
C ASP A 407 24.33 -19.41 9.21
N LEU A 408 24.14 -18.09 9.11
CA LEU A 408 25.24 -17.16 8.83
C LEU A 408 25.99 -16.75 10.11
N SER A 409 27.31 -16.73 10.06
CA SER A 409 28.15 -16.06 11.06
C SER A 409 27.96 -14.54 11.06
N ASN A 410 28.36 -13.86 12.14
CA ASN A 410 28.26 -12.39 12.23
C ASN A 410 29.02 -11.67 11.09
N ASP A 411 30.16 -12.22 10.66
CA ASP A 411 30.95 -11.65 9.57
C ASP A 411 30.25 -11.86 8.21
N GLU A 412 29.67 -13.04 7.99
CA GLU A 412 28.87 -13.32 6.78
C GLU A 412 27.59 -12.48 6.74
N ILE A 413 26.94 -12.26 7.87
CA ILE A 413 25.82 -11.32 8.02
C ILE A 413 26.22 -9.93 7.56
N GLN A 414 27.40 -9.46 8.00
CA GLN A 414 27.93 -8.16 7.65
C GLN A 414 28.20 -8.07 6.13
N ASP A 415 28.74 -9.12 5.55
CA ASP A 415 29.03 -9.18 4.11
C ASP A 415 27.78 -9.31 3.24
N VAL A 416 26.81 -10.12 3.62
CA VAL A 416 25.53 -10.26 2.91
C VAL A 416 24.72 -8.98 2.98
N ALA A 417 24.58 -8.40 4.18
CA ALA A 417 23.75 -7.20 4.37
C ALA A 417 24.40 -5.94 3.77
N PHE A 418 25.73 -5.83 3.77
CA PHE A 418 26.43 -4.58 3.45
C PHE A 418 27.34 -4.64 2.23
N ASN A 419 27.82 -5.82 1.84
CA ASN A 419 28.69 -6.00 0.68
C ASN A 419 28.02 -6.71 -0.51
N ASP A 420 26.78 -7.19 -0.38
CA ASP A 420 26.05 -8.00 -1.38
C ASP A 420 26.80 -9.30 -1.77
N THR A 421 27.62 -9.83 -0.88
CA THR A 421 28.28 -11.13 -1.08
C THR A 421 27.22 -12.22 -1.07
N THR A 422 27.20 -13.09 -2.08
CA THR A 422 26.28 -14.23 -2.09
C THR A 422 26.80 -15.33 -1.17
N PRO A 423 25.94 -16.08 -0.45
CA PRO A 423 26.42 -17.13 0.44
C PRO A 423 27.34 -18.17 -0.24
N ASN A 424 27.11 -18.46 -1.52
CA ASN A 424 27.94 -19.37 -2.32
C ASN A 424 29.35 -18.83 -2.64
N GLU A 425 29.63 -17.54 -2.40
CA GLU A 425 30.96 -16.95 -2.54
C GLU A 425 31.81 -17.11 -1.27
N PHE A 426 31.20 -17.40 -0.10
CA PHE A 426 31.97 -17.68 1.12
C PHE A 426 32.80 -18.96 1.00
N SER A 427 32.35 -19.94 0.21
CA SER A 427 33.07 -21.19 -0.05
C SER A 427 34.33 -21.02 -0.93
N ARG A 428 34.61 -19.80 -1.43
CA ARG A 428 35.74 -19.52 -2.34
C ARG A 428 36.90 -18.77 -1.69
N TYR A 429 36.80 -18.36 -0.43
CA TYR A 429 37.96 -17.87 0.30
C TYR A 429 38.77 -19.06 0.83
N PRO A 430 40.05 -19.21 0.49
CA PRO A 430 40.87 -20.26 1.07
C PRO A 430 41.07 -19.94 2.55
N SER A 431 40.61 -20.84 3.42
CA SER A 431 40.91 -20.84 4.84
C SER A 431 42.42 -21.02 5.04
N ASN A 432 43.17 -19.93 5.00
CA ASN A 432 44.56 -19.89 5.45
C ASN A 432 44.56 -19.66 6.96
N ASN A 433 44.57 -20.76 7.70
CA ASN A 433 45.58 -21.09 8.70
C ASN A 433 45.02 -22.18 9.61
N GLY A 434 45.64 -23.36 9.53
CA GLY A 434 45.43 -24.42 10.51
C GLY A 434 45.91 -23.96 11.88
N HIS A 435 45.07 -24.17 12.87
CA HIS A 435 45.47 -24.57 14.22
C HIS A 435 44.26 -25.28 14.85
N ASP A 436 44.44 -26.57 15.10
CA ASP A 436 43.57 -27.39 15.93
C ASP A 436 43.44 -26.76 17.32
N LEU A 437 42.27 -26.23 17.66
CA LEU A 437 41.82 -26.02 19.04
C LEU A 437 40.29 -26.17 19.10
N ASP A 438 39.86 -27.26 19.74
CA ASP A 438 38.59 -27.51 20.41
C ASP A 438 37.35 -26.76 19.90
N HIS A 439 36.53 -27.46 19.09
CA HIS A 439 35.15 -27.08 18.82
C HIS A 439 34.30 -27.21 20.11
N GLU A 440 34.40 -26.23 21.01
CA GLU A 440 33.25 -25.83 21.81
C GLU A 440 32.13 -25.42 20.84
N LYS A 441 31.01 -26.13 20.92
CA LYS A 441 29.77 -25.85 20.21
C LYS A 441 29.37 -24.38 20.41
N SER A 442 29.73 -23.50 19.47
CA SER A 442 29.17 -22.17 19.40
C SER A 442 27.70 -22.30 18.98
N LEU A 443 26.83 -21.82 19.85
CA LEU A 443 25.38 -21.86 19.73
C LEU A 443 24.89 -21.42 18.34
N SER A 444 24.19 -22.32 17.66
CA SER A 444 23.38 -22.02 16.48
C SER A 444 22.40 -20.87 16.78
N HIS A 445 22.49 -19.77 16.06
CA HIS A 445 21.46 -18.74 16.01
C HIS A 445 20.91 -18.75 14.59
N ASP A 446 19.66 -19.16 14.41
CA ASP A 446 18.48 -18.28 14.27
C ASP A 446 18.51 -17.46 12.97
N LYS A 447 17.42 -17.60 12.20
CA LYS A 447 17.18 -16.95 10.90
C LYS A 447 17.55 -15.47 10.88
N PHE A 448 18.17 -15.05 9.79
CA PHE A 448 18.56 -13.66 9.58
C PHE A 448 17.77 -13.03 8.43
N TYR A 449 17.19 -11.86 8.68
CA TYR A 449 16.32 -11.17 7.74
C TYR A 449 17.02 -9.93 7.19
N VAL A 450 17.01 -9.76 5.86
CA VAL A 450 17.62 -8.61 5.17
C VAL A 450 16.59 -7.97 4.26
N THR A 451 16.49 -6.65 4.29
CA THR A 451 15.64 -5.89 3.37
C THR A 451 16.44 -4.78 2.70
N LYS A 452 16.31 -4.68 1.37
CA LYS A 452 17.02 -3.72 0.53
C LYS A 452 16.02 -2.84 -0.23
N TYR A 453 16.27 -1.54 -0.19
CA TYR A 453 15.57 -0.53 -1.00
C TYR A 453 16.55 0.12 -1.97
N TYR A 454 16.06 0.55 -3.13
CA TYR A 454 16.87 1.17 -4.16
C TYR A 454 16.32 2.53 -4.59
N ILE A 455 17.23 3.48 -4.80
CA ILE A 455 16.94 4.81 -5.35
C ILE A 455 17.84 5.01 -6.57
N GLY A 456 17.25 5.11 -7.76
CA GLY A 456 17.95 5.44 -8.99
C GLY A 456 18.26 6.93 -9.05
N LEU A 457 19.48 7.29 -9.46
CA LEU A 457 19.90 8.69 -9.56
C LEU A 457 20.10 9.09 -11.02
N LEU A 458 19.41 10.16 -11.42
CA LEU A 458 19.70 10.88 -12.66
C LEU A 458 20.54 12.12 -12.33
N PRO A 459 21.80 12.20 -12.77
CA PRO A 459 22.65 13.36 -12.52
C PRO A 459 22.16 14.59 -13.29
N ALA A 460 22.41 15.78 -12.76
CA ALA A 460 22.23 17.02 -13.51
C ALA A 460 23.23 17.12 -14.67
N HIS A 461 22.87 17.84 -15.74
CA HIS A 461 23.71 17.99 -16.92
C HIS A 461 25.10 18.55 -16.55
N GLY A 462 26.16 17.92 -17.04
CA GLY A 462 27.56 18.30 -16.74
C GLY A 462 28.11 17.75 -15.41
N THR A 463 27.31 17.04 -14.61
CA THR A 463 27.78 16.42 -13.35
C THR A 463 28.67 15.22 -13.64
N LYS A 464 29.96 15.31 -13.26
CA LYS A 464 30.94 14.22 -13.40
C LYS A 464 31.02 13.32 -12.17
N ILE A 465 30.81 13.88 -10.98
CA ILE A 465 30.92 13.20 -9.69
C ILE A 465 29.63 13.48 -8.91
N ILE A 466 29.07 12.43 -8.31
CA ILE A 466 27.92 12.51 -7.41
C ILE A 466 28.45 12.18 -6.02
N ASP A 467 28.40 13.15 -5.11
CA ASP A 467 28.73 12.93 -3.71
C ASP A 467 27.47 13.09 -2.85
N VAL A 468 26.93 11.96 -2.41
CA VAL A 468 25.71 11.84 -1.58
C VAL A 468 26.02 11.33 -0.17
N ASP A 469 27.31 11.24 0.19
CA ASP A 469 27.75 10.64 1.46
C ASP A 469 27.18 11.38 2.66
N ARG A 470 27.15 12.72 2.60
CA ARG A 470 26.58 13.56 3.66
C ARG A 470 25.09 13.26 3.88
N GLN A 471 24.30 13.16 2.81
CA GLN A 471 22.87 12.90 2.85
C GLN A 471 22.59 11.49 3.39
N MET A 472 23.34 10.50 2.91
CA MET A 472 23.23 9.11 3.39
C MET A 472 23.59 8.99 4.87
N LYS A 473 24.74 9.56 5.31
CA LYS A 473 25.16 9.54 6.72
C LYS A 473 24.17 10.28 7.63
N ALA A 474 23.63 11.41 7.18
CA ALA A 474 22.61 12.14 7.91
C ALA A 474 21.35 11.27 8.10
N PHE A 475 20.86 10.65 7.01
CA PHE A 475 19.69 9.76 7.06
C PHE A 475 19.90 8.55 7.98
N ILE A 476 21.08 7.90 7.90
CA ILE A 476 21.43 6.78 8.77
C ILE A 476 21.38 7.19 10.24
N ARG A 477 21.99 8.33 10.55
CA ARG A 477 22.05 8.88 11.90
C ARG A 477 20.69 9.23 12.46
N THR A 478 19.86 9.91 11.67
CA THR A 478 18.57 10.43 12.14
C THR A 478 17.47 9.39 12.19
N GLU A 479 17.43 8.43 11.26
CA GLU A 479 16.31 7.50 11.13
C GLU A 479 16.62 6.09 11.62
N GLY A 480 17.89 5.66 11.49
CA GLY A 480 18.36 4.34 11.92
C GLY A 480 18.57 4.26 13.43
N TYR A 481 19.59 4.96 13.95
CA TYR A 481 20.01 4.84 15.35
C TYR A 481 19.01 5.43 16.37
N THR A 482 18.02 6.20 15.91
CA THR A 482 16.97 6.78 16.78
C THR A 482 15.75 5.86 16.90
N PHE A 483 15.79 4.65 16.35
CA PHE A 483 14.73 3.67 16.56
C PHE A 483 14.84 3.12 17.98
N LYS A 484 13.78 3.27 18.78
CA LYS A 484 13.78 2.94 20.22
C LYS A 484 14.15 1.49 20.50
N SER A 485 13.86 0.59 19.56
CA SER A 485 14.18 -0.84 19.66
C SER A 485 15.42 -1.22 18.84
N PHE A 486 16.22 -0.25 18.39
CA PHE A 486 17.44 -0.54 17.64
C PHE A 486 18.51 -1.11 18.56
N ASP A 487 18.90 -2.36 18.32
CA ASP A 487 19.99 -3.04 19.01
C ASP A 487 21.15 -3.27 18.03
N GLN A 488 22.26 -2.56 18.23
CA GLN A 488 23.47 -2.67 17.39
C GLN A 488 24.04 -4.08 17.32
N ARG A 489 23.73 -4.96 18.29
CA ARG A 489 24.20 -6.35 18.30
C ARG A 489 23.38 -7.26 17.41
N LYS A 490 22.12 -6.89 17.13
CA LYS A 490 21.14 -7.71 16.42
C LYS A 490 20.64 -7.07 15.13
N MET A 491 20.96 -5.80 14.90
CA MET A 491 20.38 -4.98 13.84
C MET A 491 21.46 -4.19 13.11
N GLY A 492 21.37 -4.20 11.79
CA GLY A 492 22.33 -3.55 10.91
C GLY A 492 21.65 -2.56 9.95
N PHE A 493 22.31 -1.43 9.64
CA PHE A 493 21.76 -0.42 8.73
C PHE A 493 22.83 0.29 7.92
N THR A 494 22.70 0.30 6.59
CA THR A 494 23.62 0.98 5.68
C THR A 494 22.92 1.65 4.51
N ALA A 495 23.59 2.63 3.93
CA ALA A 495 23.27 3.19 2.63
C ALA A 495 24.55 3.31 1.80
N LYS A 496 24.53 2.83 0.56
CA LYS A 496 25.70 2.77 -0.33
C LYS A 496 25.37 3.30 -1.71
N LEU A 497 26.22 4.19 -2.23
CA LEU A 497 26.17 4.59 -3.64
C LEU A 497 26.86 3.53 -4.50
N MET A 498 26.18 3.09 -5.56
CA MET A 498 26.61 2.02 -6.46
C MET A 498 26.49 2.47 -7.91
N ARG A 499 27.39 1.99 -8.76
CA ARG A 499 27.23 2.07 -10.22
C ARG A 499 26.37 0.90 -10.70
N ARG A 500 25.66 1.07 -11.82
CA ARG A 500 24.87 0.00 -12.44
C ARG A 500 25.68 -1.28 -12.68
N SER A 501 26.95 -1.16 -13.07
CA SER A 501 27.89 -2.27 -13.27
C SER A 501 28.19 -3.09 -12.01
N ASN A 502 27.91 -2.52 -10.84
CA ASN A 502 28.18 -3.13 -9.53
C ASN A 502 26.88 -3.57 -8.84
N LEU A 503 25.72 -3.46 -9.51
CA LEU A 503 24.48 -4.03 -8.99
C LEU A 503 24.58 -5.57 -8.97
N PRO A 504 24.03 -6.24 -7.95
CA PRO A 504 24.04 -7.70 -7.90
C PRO A 504 23.33 -8.31 -9.10
N GLY A 505 23.85 -9.43 -9.61
CA GLY A 505 23.26 -10.15 -10.76
C GLY A 505 21.80 -10.53 -10.53
N ALA A 506 21.47 -10.99 -9.31
CA ALA A 506 20.11 -11.34 -8.89
C ALA A 506 19.11 -10.17 -9.04
N VAL A 507 19.56 -8.93 -8.86
CA VAL A 507 18.70 -7.73 -9.01
C VAL A 507 18.46 -7.39 -10.48
N LEU A 508 19.41 -7.72 -11.36
CA LEU A 508 19.25 -7.62 -12.81
C LEU A 508 18.33 -8.73 -13.35
N GLU A 509 18.32 -9.90 -12.73
CA GLU A 509 17.42 -11.04 -13.01
C GLU A 509 16.04 -10.92 -12.37
N TYR A 510 15.88 -10.12 -11.31
CA TYR A 510 14.57 -9.76 -10.76
C TYR A 510 13.68 -9.11 -11.83
N SER A 511 14.28 -8.44 -12.84
CA SER A 511 13.57 -7.94 -14.03
C SER A 511 13.15 -9.01 -15.05
N LYS A 512 13.50 -10.29 -14.81
CA LYS A 512 13.21 -11.47 -15.64
C LYS A 512 12.41 -12.56 -14.91
N GLU A 513 12.46 -12.67 -13.58
CA GLU A 513 11.72 -13.71 -12.84
C GLU A 513 10.31 -13.28 -12.40
N ALA A 514 10.06 -11.97 -12.23
CA ALA A 514 8.69 -11.44 -12.05
C ALA A 514 7.76 -11.72 -13.26
N THR A 515 8.33 -12.18 -14.38
CA THR A 515 7.63 -12.72 -15.56
C THR A 515 6.90 -14.04 -15.31
N THR A 516 7.11 -14.69 -14.16
CA THR A 516 6.37 -15.88 -13.74
C THR A 516 6.08 -15.78 -12.25
N GLY A 517 4.80 -15.82 -11.87
CA GLY A 517 4.36 -15.58 -10.50
C GLY A 517 5.17 -16.36 -9.45
N LEU A 518 5.42 -15.69 -8.31
CA LEU A 518 6.03 -16.18 -7.08
C LEU A 518 5.89 -17.70 -6.90
N LYS A 519 6.83 -18.47 -7.43
CA LYS A 519 7.01 -19.87 -7.04
C LYS A 519 7.88 -19.88 -5.80
N ARG A 520 7.25 -20.17 -4.66
CA ARG A 520 7.94 -20.63 -3.45
C ARG A 520 8.96 -21.69 -3.84
N THR A 521 10.22 -21.44 -3.52
CA THR A 521 11.29 -22.44 -3.55
C THR A 521 10.87 -23.61 -2.67
N ARG A 522 10.70 -24.78 -3.28
CA ARG A 522 10.46 -26.05 -2.59
C ARG A 522 11.70 -26.40 -1.77
N SER A 523 11.58 -26.44 -0.45
CA SER A 523 12.49 -27.20 0.41
C SER A 523 12.39 -28.68 0.01
N GLN A 524 13.51 -29.27 -0.39
CA GLN A 524 13.62 -30.71 -0.63
C GLN A 524 13.37 -31.44 0.69
N VAL A 525 12.26 -32.18 0.78
CA VAL A 525 12.06 -33.17 1.84
C VAL A 525 12.87 -34.40 1.43
N GLY A 526 13.98 -34.62 2.14
CA GLY A 526 14.72 -35.87 2.09
C GLY A 526 13.85 -37.01 2.64
N LYS A 527 13.76 -38.09 1.90
CA LYS A 527 13.23 -39.38 2.35
C LYS A 527 14.12 -39.91 3.48
N TYR A 528 13.54 -40.24 4.62
CA TYR A 528 13.69 -41.53 5.29
C TYR A 528 12.42 -41.83 6.07
#